data_AF-A0A2E1EDM0-F1
#
_entry.id   AF-A0A2E1EDM0-F1
#
_cell.length_a   1.000
_cell.length_b   1.000
_cell.length_c   1.000
_cell.angle_alpha   90.00
_cell.angle_beta   90.00
_cell.angle_gamma   90.00
#
_symmetry.space_group_name_H-M   'P 1'
#
loop_
_entity.id
_entity.type
_entity.pdbx_description
1 polymer ?
#
loop_
_entity_poly.entity_id
_entity_poly.type
_entity_poly.pdbx_seq_one_letter_code
_entity_poly.pdbx_strand_id
1 'polypeptide(L)'
;MPAALSRIHGHSLKEAIIETSMAVVFSTIPLWLFPLFSPIIFNVPQGTGAQLVDNVRGGELFLYAVATLGPILYLTTYKYLQKNEVEAEDGTKSTSYEIDLPLGRTLAVLSALMAIGFGAIFGSIRLNFVVGSPLEVNQNGTIFLSLLAYSFSILCFCTTTYFRNCVTNGAASDLMRSDEANFLAGWRKRK
;
A
#
# COMPACT_ATOMS: atom_id res chain seq x y z
N MET A 1 -17.39 -27.98 11.06
CA MET A 1 -17.25 -26.86 10.09
C MET A 1 -16.82 -25.51 10.69
N PRO A 2 -17.36 -25.00 11.82
CA PRO A 2 -16.99 -23.65 12.30
C PRO A 2 -15.51 -23.51 12.76
N ALA A 3 -14.91 -24.58 13.29
CA ALA A 3 -13.52 -24.57 13.73
C ALA A 3 -12.48 -24.51 12.59
N ALA A 4 -12.83 -24.96 11.38
CA ALA A 4 -11.94 -24.85 10.22
C ALA A 4 -11.95 -23.42 9.66
N LEU A 5 -13.13 -22.80 9.63
CA LEU A 5 -13.34 -21.44 9.13
C LEU A 5 -12.68 -20.39 10.03
N SER A 6 -12.77 -20.55 11.35
CA SER A 6 -12.08 -19.69 12.32
C SER A 6 -10.55 -19.82 12.24
N ARG A 7 -10.03 -21.02 11.95
CA ARG A 7 -8.59 -21.26 11.80
C ARG A 7 -8.03 -20.59 10.54
N ILE A 8 -8.77 -20.63 9.43
CA ILE A 8 -8.42 -19.94 8.19
C ILE A 8 -8.41 -18.42 8.39
N HIS A 9 -9.45 -17.87 9.05
CA HIS A 9 -9.51 -16.43 9.34
C HIS A 9 -8.37 -15.96 10.23
N GLY A 10 -8.07 -16.70 11.31
CA GLY A 10 -6.97 -16.37 12.23
C GLY A 10 -5.60 -16.42 11.55
N HIS A 11 -5.38 -17.40 10.68
CA HIS A 11 -4.15 -17.51 9.90
C HIS A 11 -4.01 -16.35 8.90
N SER A 12 -5.06 -16.07 8.12
CA SER A 12 -5.06 -14.98 7.14
C SER A 12 -4.84 -13.60 7.76
N LEU A 13 -5.43 -13.35 8.94
CA LEU A 13 -5.23 -12.10 9.67
C LEU A 13 -3.81 -11.96 10.21
N LYS A 14 -3.25 -13.02 10.81
CA LYS A 14 -1.88 -13.00 11.31
C LYS A 14 -0.90 -12.68 10.17
N GLU A 15 -1.07 -13.32 9.02
CA GLU A 15 -0.20 -13.10 7.87
C GLU A 15 -0.37 -11.69 7.29
N ALA A 16 -1.61 -11.20 7.19
CA ALA A 16 -1.88 -9.82 6.76
C ALA A 16 -1.21 -8.79 7.68
N ILE A 17 -1.23 -9.02 9.01
CA ILE A 17 -0.53 -8.17 9.97
C ILE A 17 0.99 -8.24 9.77
N ILE A 18 1.55 -9.44 9.56
CA ILE A 18 3.00 -9.60 9.33
C ILE A 18 3.40 -8.85 8.06
N GLU A 19 2.72 -9.06 6.94
CA GLU A 19 3.01 -8.38 5.68
C GLU A 19 2.83 -6.87 5.79
N THR A 20 1.77 -6.42 6.47
CA THR A 20 1.55 -4.99 6.72
C THR A 20 2.65 -4.41 7.59
N SER A 21 3.07 -5.10 8.64
CA SER A 21 4.16 -4.65 9.52
C SER A 21 5.48 -4.54 8.77
N MET A 22 5.79 -5.53 7.91
CA MET A 22 6.98 -5.48 7.05
C MET A 22 6.87 -4.31 6.07
N ALA A 23 5.72 -4.13 5.41
CA ALA A 23 5.50 -3.01 4.49
C ALA A 23 5.64 -1.64 5.20
N VAL A 24 5.14 -1.51 6.43
CA VAL A 24 5.30 -0.29 7.25
C VAL A 24 6.77 -0.06 7.58
N VAL A 25 7.49 -1.09 8.04
CA VAL A 25 8.93 -0.97 8.32
C VAL A 25 9.68 -0.53 7.06
N PHE A 26 9.53 -1.24 5.95
CA PHE A 26 10.25 -0.90 4.71
C PHE A 26 9.82 0.45 4.11
N SER A 27 8.55 0.82 4.21
CA SER A 27 8.07 2.13 3.73
C SER A 27 8.53 3.31 4.60
N THR A 28 8.80 3.08 5.88
CA THR A 28 9.32 4.11 6.78
C THR A 28 10.84 4.21 6.79
N ILE A 29 11.58 3.23 6.25
CA ILE A 29 13.05 3.31 6.14
C ILE A 29 13.50 4.66 5.53
N PRO A 30 12.97 5.13 4.39
CA PRO A 30 13.34 6.44 3.85
C PRO A 30 13.14 7.61 4.83
N LEU A 31 12.07 7.58 5.64
CA LEU A 31 11.77 8.57 6.67
C LEU A 31 12.82 8.56 7.78
N TRP A 32 13.40 7.41 8.10
CA TRP A 32 14.48 7.28 9.10
C TRP A 32 15.84 7.64 8.52
N LEU A 33 16.11 7.31 7.26
CA LEU A 33 17.39 7.56 6.62
C LEU A 33 17.73 9.05 6.61
N PHE A 34 16.78 9.92 6.24
CA PHE A 34 17.06 11.35 6.19
C PHE A 34 17.54 11.94 7.53
N PRO A 35 16.81 11.82 8.66
CA PRO A 35 17.25 12.35 9.95
C PRO A 35 18.42 11.58 10.58
N LEU A 36 18.69 10.32 10.19
CA LEU A 36 19.89 9.59 10.60
C LEU A 36 21.15 10.11 9.89
N PHE A 37 21.04 10.44 8.60
CA PHE A 37 22.19 10.85 7.79
C PHE A 37 22.36 12.37 7.66
N SER A 38 21.30 13.16 7.90
CA SER A 38 21.39 14.62 7.77
C SER A 38 22.42 15.27 8.70
N PRO A 39 22.62 14.82 9.97
CA PRO A 39 23.64 15.41 10.83
C PRO A 39 25.04 15.17 10.28
N ILE A 40 25.26 14.03 9.62
CA ILE A 40 26.54 13.65 9.01
C ILE A 40 26.79 14.42 7.70
N ILE A 41 25.75 14.59 6.88
CA ILE A 41 25.86 15.18 5.54
C ILE A 41 25.79 16.71 5.57
N PHE A 42 24.91 17.28 6.39
CA PHE A 42 24.54 18.69 6.35
C PHE A 42 24.92 19.49 7.62
N ASN A 43 25.58 18.86 8.61
CA ASN A 43 25.96 19.51 9.89
C ASN A 43 24.81 20.30 10.54
N VAL A 44 23.61 19.71 10.54
CA VAL A 44 22.41 20.40 11.04
C VAL A 44 22.46 20.45 12.57
N PRO A 45 22.35 21.64 13.20
CA PRO A 45 22.42 21.79 14.66
C PRO A 45 21.18 21.28 15.41
N GLN A 46 20.10 20.98 14.68
CA GLN A 46 18.85 20.46 15.23
C GLN A 46 18.92 18.94 15.38
N GLY A 47 18.52 18.41 16.54
CA GLY A 47 18.51 16.96 16.80
C GLY A 47 17.55 16.16 15.89
N THR A 48 17.80 14.86 15.77
CA THR A 48 17.07 13.91 14.90
C THR A 48 15.56 14.00 15.00
N GLY A 49 15.00 14.21 16.20
CA GLY A 49 13.56 14.33 16.41
C GLY A 49 12.94 15.58 15.81
N ALA A 50 13.63 16.73 15.87
CA ALA A 50 13.14 17.98 15.28
C ALA A 50 13.06 17.88 13.75
N GLN A 51 14.06 17.26 13.14
CA GLN A 51 14.09 17.02 11.70
C GLN A 51 12.98 16.07 11.23
N LEU A 52 12.66 15.05 12.04
CA LEU A 52 11.56 14.13 11.74
C LEU A 52 10.21 14.86 11.77
N VAL A 53 10.02 15.78 12.74
CA VAL A 53 8.84 16.65 12.79
C VAL A 53 8.78 17.58 11.58
N ASP A 54 9.91 18.17 11.19
CA ASP A 54 9.97 19.07 10.04
C ASP A 54 9.72 18.34 8.71
N ASN A 55 10.16 17.09 8.58
CA ASN A 55 9.81 16.24 7.42
C ASN A 55 8.30 15.94 7.35
N VAL A 56 7.67 15.62 8.49
CA VAL A 56 6.22 15.40 8.54
C VAL A 56 5.46 16.69 8.21
N ARG A 57 5.93 17.84 8.73
CA ARG A 57 5.41 19.18 8.38
C ARG A 57 5.55 19.49 6.89
N GLY A 58 6.62 19.04 6.26
CA GLY A 58 6.84 19.10 4.82
C GLY A 58 5.88 18.24 4.00
N GLY A 59 4.98 17.50 4.64
CA GLY A 59 3.96 16.67 4.00
C GLY A 59 4.47 15.33 3.51
N GLU A 60 5.68 14.90 3.86
CA GLU A 60 6.25 13.65 3.37
C GLU A 60 5.43 12.42 3.76
N LEU A 61 4.73 12.48 4.90
CA LEU A 61 3.85 11.41 5.34
C LEU A 61 2.66 11.15 4.39
N PHE A 62 2.20 12.18 3.66
CA PHE A 62 1.22 11.98 2.57
C PHE A 62 1.84 11.22 1.39
N LEU A 63 3.10 11.47 1.07
CA LEU A 63 3.80 10.78 -0.01
C LEU A 63 3.95 9.29 0.31
N TYR A 64 4.29 8.95 1.56
CA TYR A 64 4.30 7.57 2.02
C TYR A 64 2.92 6.94 2.02
N ALA A 65 1.88 7.68 2.42
CA ALA A 65 0.50 7.19 2.33
C ALA A 65 0.13 6.85 0.87
N VAL A 66 0.45 7.72 -0.09
CA VAL A 66 0.21 7.45 -1.52
C VAL A 66 1.03 6.26 -2.03
N ALA A 67 2.29 6.12 -1.60
CA ALA A 67 3.14 5.00 -2.00
C ALA A 67 2.53 3.64 -1.59
N THR A 68 1.85 3.58 -0.44
CA THR A 68 1.15 2.35 -0.01
C THR A 68 -0.07 1.99 -0.87
N LEU A 69 -0.64 2.95 -1.62
CA LEU A 69 -1.81 2.72 -2.47
C LEU A 69 -1.46 2.00 -3.78
N GLY A 70 -0.22 2.15 -4.27
CA GLY A 70 0.24 1.48 -5.49
C GLY A 70 0.11 -0.05 -5.42
N PRO A 71 0.65 -0.71 -4.37
CA PRO A 71 0.45 -2.13 -4.14
C PRO A 71 -1.03 -2.55 -4.00
N ILE A 72 -1.88 -1.73 -3.38
CA ILE A 72 -3.32 -1.99 -3.26
C ILE A 72 -3.97 -2.00 -4.65
N LEU A 73 -3.67 -0.99 -5.46
CA LEU A 73 -4.17 -0.89 -6.84
C LEU A 73 -3.67 -2.06 -7.69
N TYR A 74 -2.40 -2.44 -7.57
CA TYR A 74 -1.86 -3.60 -8.29
C TYR A 74 -2.57 -4.91 -7.91
N LEU A 75 -2.76 -5.16 -6.61
CA LEU A 75 -3.46 -6.35 -6.14
C LEU A 75 -4.91 -6.35 -6.62
N THR A 76 -5.63 -5.25 -6.45
CA THR A 76 -7.06 -5.18 -6.79
C THR A 76 -7.35 -5.16 -8.30
N THR A 77 -6.47 -4.57 -9.11
CA THR A 77 -6.75 -4.33 -10.55
C THR A 77 -5.99 -5.21 -11.53
N TYR A 78 -4.81 -5.75 -11.17
CA TYR A 78 -4.01 -6.55 -12.10
C TYR A 78 -4.02 -8.04 -11.75
N LYS A 79 -3.83 -8.38 -10.46
CA LYS A 79 -3.66 -9.78 -10.04
C LYS A 79 -4.97 -10.57 -9.98
N TYR A 80 -6.06 -9.93 -9.57
CA TYR A 80 -7.37 -10.58 -9.41
C TYR A 80 -8.38 -10.15 -10.47
N LEU A 81 -7.93 -9.54 -11.56
CA LEU A 81 -8.76 -9.20 -12.70
C LEU A 81 -8.87 -10.41 -13.62
N GLN A 82 -10.01 -11.11 -13.57
CA GLN A 82 -10.30 -12.18 -14.51
C GLN A 82 -10.93 -11.61 -15.78
N LYS A 83 -10.37 -12.00 -16.93
CA LYS A 83 -10.93 -11.69 -18.24
C LYS A 83 -11.90 -12.81 -18.61
N ASN A 84 -13.18 -12.51 -18.54
CA ASN A 84 -14.25 -13.41 -18.96
C ASN A 84 -14.62 -13.08 -20.40
N GLU A 85 -14.20 -13.93 -21.34
CA GLU A 85 -14.66 -13.86 -22.73
C GLU A 85 -15.96 -14.64 -22.84
N VAL A 86 -17.07 -13.92 -23.06
CA VAL A 86 -18.38 -14.52 -23.29
C VAL A 86 -18.68 -14.37 -24.78
N GLU A 87 -18.71 -15.50 -25.50
CA GLU A 87 -19.24 -15.55 -26.87
C GLU A 87 -20.77 -15.49 -26.81
N ALA A 88 -21.36 -14.44 -27.38
CA ALA A 88 -22.80 -14.36 -27.58
C ALA A 88 -23.21 -15.24 -28.77
N GLU A 89 -24.48 -15.69 -28.80
CA GLU A 89 -25.04 -16.52 -29.90
C GLU A 89 -24.91 -15.88 -31.30
N ASP A 90 -24.80 -14.54 -31.37
CA ASP A 90 -24.58 -13.78 -32.62
C ASP A 90 -23.11 -13.76 -33.10
N GLY A 91 -22.19 -14.48 -32.44
CA GLY A 91 -20.76 -14.51 -32.77
C GLY A 91 -19.98 -13.27 -32.33
N THR A 92 -20.64 -12.31 -31.67
CA THR A 92 -20.01 -11.15 -31.03
C THR A 92 -19.31 -11.58 -29.73
N LYS A 93 -17.99 -11.41 -29.69
CA LYS A 93 -17.19 -11.64 -28.48
C LYS A 93 -17.34 -10.46 -27.53
N SER A 94 -17.99 -10.66 -26.39
CA SER A 94 -18.01 -9.68 -25.30
C SER A 94 -16.92 -10.02 -24.29
N THR A 95 -16.03 -9.07 -24.03
CA THR A 95 -15.01 -9.20 -22.99
C THR A 95 -15.50 -8.51 -21.72
N SER A 96 -15.77 -9.28 -20.67
CA SER A 96 -16.12 -8.77 -19.34
C SER A 96 -14.91 -8.90 -18.41
N TYR A 97 -14.73 -7.92 -17.52
CA TYR A 97 -13.68 -7.93 -16.51
C TYR A 97 -14.31 -8.04 -15.12
N GLU A 98 -13.96 -9.09 -14.39
CA GLU A 98 -14.44 -9.33 -13.03
C GLU A 98 -13.28 -9.30 -12.04
N ILE A 99 -13.48 -8.62 -10.91
CA ILE A 99 -12.48 -8.55 -9.85
C ILE A 99 -12.85 -9.60 -8.82
N ASP A 100 -12.02 -10.65 -8.73
CA ASP A 100 -12.23 -11.83 -7.87
C ASP A 100 -11.88 -11.57 -6.38
N LEU A 101 -11.68 -10.29 -6.01
CA LEU A 101 -11.37 -9.89 -4.64
C LEU A 101 -12.64 -9.32 -3.96
N PRO A 102 -13.02 -9.83 -2.77
CA PRO A 102 -14.08 -9.22 -1.96
C PRO A 102 -13.74 -7.76 -1.68
N LEU A 103 -14.67 -6.85 -1.97
CA LEU A 103 -14.47 -5.39 -1.88
C LEU A 103 -13.34 -4.83 -2.78
N GLY A 104 -12.87 -5.58 -3.77
CA GLY A 104 -11.78 -5.13 -4.65
C GLY A 104 -12.10 -3.86 -5.43
N ARG A 105 -13.33 -3.75 -5.97
CA ARG A 105 -13.81 -2.55 -6.68
C ARG A 105 -13.83 -1.32 -5.77
N THR A 106 -14.38 -1.46 -4.56
CA THR A 106 -14.47 -0.34 -3.61
C THR A 106 -13.10 0.07 -3.10
N LEU A 107 -12.21 -0.88 -2.81
CA LEU A 107 -10.83 -0.60 -2.41
C LEU A 107 -10.02 0.06 -3.53
N ALA A 108 -10.20 -0.35 -4.79
CA ALA A 108 -9.54 0.28 -5.94
C ALA A 108 -9.99 1.73 -6.13
N VAL A 109 -11.31 1.98 -6.12
CA VAL A 109 -11.87 3.34 -6.23
C VAL A 109 -11.42 4.21 -5.05
N LEU A 110 -11.50 3.69 -3.83
CA LEU A 110 -11.06 4.40 -2.63
C LEU A 110 -9.58 4.76 -2.70
N SER A 111 -8.73 3.82 -3.12
CA SER A 111 -7.29 4.05 -3.29
C SER A 111 -7.00 5.10 -4.35
N ALA A 112 -7.73 5.10 -5.47
CA ALA A 112 -7.58 6.14 -6.50
C ALA A 112 -7.97 7.53 -5.96
N LEU A 113 -9.10 7.63 -5.25
CA LEU A 113 -9.55 8.89 -4.65
C LEU A 113 -8.56 9.40 -3.59
N MET A 114 -8.04 8.50 -2.75
CA MET A 114 -7.01 8.84 -1.77
C MET A 114 -5.72 9.30 -2.44
N ALA A 115 -5.28 8.65 -3.52
CA ALA A 115 -4.08 9.06 -4.25
C ALA A 115 -4.20 10.47 -4.81
N ILE A 116 -5.36 10.79 -5.42
CA ILE A 116 -5.65 12.13 -5.95
C ILE A 116 -5.70 13.16 -4.80
N GLY A 117 -6.44 12.86 -3.73
CA GLY A 117 -6.62 13.77 -2.60
C GLY A 117 -5.31 14.06 -1.86
N PHE A 118 -4.56 13.01 -1.50
CA PHE A 118 -3.27 13.16 -0.81
C PHE A 118 -2.21 13.80 -1.71
N GLY A 119 -2.21 13.47 -3.01
CA GLY A 119 -1.35 14.13 -3.99
C GLY A 119 -1.63 15.62 -4.11
N ALA A 120 -2.90 16.03 -4.15
CA ALA A 120 -3.30 17.43 -4.20
C ALA A 120 -2.90 18.20 -2.92
N ILE A 121 -3.11 17.60 -1.74
CA ILE A 121 -2.71 18.18 -0.45
C ILE A 121 -1.19 18.34 -0.38
N PHE A 122 -0.43 17.29 -0.70
CA PHE A 122 1.02 17.33 -0.74
C PHE A 122 1.54 18.40 -1.73
N GLY A 123 0.98 18.43 -2.94
CA GLY A 123 1.32 19.43 -3.95
C GLY A 123 1.06 20.86 -3.47
N SER A 124 -0.07 21.08 -2.78
CA SER A 124 -0.43 22.39 -2.23
C SER A 124 0.54 22.83 -1.13
N ILE A 125 0.94 21.93 -0.24
CA ILE A 125 1.95 22.20 0.80
C ILE A 125 3.28 22.59 0.15
N ARG A 126 3.75 21.82 -0.84
CA ARG A 126 5.03 22.10 -1.53
C ARG A 126 4.99 23.40 -2.33
N LEU A 127 3.89 23.70 -3.02
CA LEU A 127 3.73 24.97 -3.72
C LEU A 127 3.75 26.17 -2.78
N ASN A 128 3.16 26.04 -1.58
CA ASN A 128 3.23 27.09 -0.56
C ASN A 128 4.67 27.38 -0.14
N PHE A 129 5.48 26.33 0.10
CA PHE A 129 6.89 26.46 0.46
C PHE A 129 7.76 27.05 -0.66
N VAL A 130 7.48 26.73 -1.94
CA VAL A 130 8.32 27.15 -3.08
C VAL A 130 7.95 28.55 -3.59
N VAL A 131 6.67 28.86 -3.66
CA VAL A 131 6.15 30.08 -4.31
C VAL A 131 5.85 31.20 -3.32
N GLY A 132 5.84 30.90 -2.00
CA GLY A 132 5.53 31.90 -0.97
C GLY A 132 4.08 32.36 -1.04
N SER A 133 3.14 31.41 -0.96
CA SER A 133 1.71 31.70 -1.04
C SER A 133 1.21 32.40 0.24
N PRO A 134 0.27 33.37 0.14
CA PRO A 134 -0.27 34.10 1.29
C PRO A 134 -1.14 33.24 2.23
N LEU A 135 -1.44 31.99 1.86
CA LEU A 135 -2.14 31.06 2.74
C LEU A 135 -1.17 30.52 3.79
N GLU A 136 -1.35 30.90 5.05
CA GLU A 136 -0.62 30.27 6.16
C GLU A 136 -1.07 28.82 6.32
N VAL A 137 -0.19 27.87 6.02
CA VAL A 137 -0.46 26.45 6.22
C VAL A 137 -0.45 26.17 7.73
N ASN A 138 -1.58 25.71 8.25
CA ASN A 138 -1.66 25.25 9.63
C ASN A 138 -0.83 23.97 9.82
N GLN A 139 0.41 24.15 10.26
CA GLN A 139 1.40 23.09 10.45
C GLN A 139 0.89 21.96 11.35
N ASN A 140 0.20 22.29 12.44
CA ASN A 140 -0.34 21.28 13.37
C ASN A 140 -1.48 20.49 12.73
N GLY A 141 -2.34 21.16 11.96
CA GLY A 141 -3.39 20.52 11.18
C GLY A 141 -2.82 19.58 10.12
N THR A 142 -1.74 19.99 9.44
CA THR A 142 -1.03 19.16 8.45
C THR A 142 -0.47 17.89 9.08
N ILE A 143 0.21 18.01 10.23
CA ILE A 143 0.75 16.84 10.95
C ILE A 143 -0.39 15.86 11.30
N PHE A 144 -1.45 16.36 11.94
CA PHE A 144 -2.58 15.52 12.34
C PHE A 144 -3.25 14.83 11.15
N LEU A 145 -3.53 15.58 10.08
CA LEU A 145 -4.16 15.04 8.88
C LEU A 145 -3.26 14.00 8.18
N SER A 146 -1.96 14.24 8.14
CA SER A 146 -1.00 13.31 7.52
C SER A 146 -0.87 11.99 8.31
N LEU A 147 -0.89 12.05 9.64
CA LEU A 147 -0.90 10.86 10.51
C LEU A 147 -2.18 10.04 10.32
N LEU A 148 -3.33 10.73 10.23
CA LEU A 148 -4.62 10.09 9.97
C LEU A 148 -4.64 9.44 8.58
N ALA A 149 -4.17 10.15 7.56
CA ALA A 149 -4.08 9.66 6.18
C ALA A 149 -3.20 8.41 6.07
N TYR A 150 -2.04 8.42 6.71
CA TYR A 150 -1.12 7.28 6.71
C TYR A 150 -1.67 6.08 7.49
N SER A 151 -2.27 6.32 8.67
CA SER A 151 -2.91 5.25 9.44
C SER A 151 -4.06 4.60 8.65
N PHE A 152 -4.85 5.41 7.95
CA PHE A 152 -5.93 4.92 7.11
C PHE A 152 -5.43 4.16 5.88
N SER A 153 -4.33 4.59 5.25
CA SER A 153 -3.74 3.87 4.11
C SER A 153 -3.17 2.51 4.52
N ILE A 154 -2.52 2.43 5.69
CA ILE A 154 -2.07 1.16 6.30
C ILE A 154 -3.25 0.24 6.55
N LEU A 155 -4.36 0.76 7.11
CA LEU A 155 -5.55 -0.04 7.36
C LEU A 155 -6.12 -0.60 6.05
N CYS A 156 -6.22 0.21 5.00
CA CYS A 156 -6.66 -0.24 3.67
C CYS A 156 -5.72 -1.31 3.09
N PHE A 157 -4.41 -1.16 3.27
CA PHE A 157 -3.42 -2.15 2.84
C PHE A 157 -3.60 -3.48 3.60
N CYS A 158 -3.74 -3.42 4.92
CA CYS A 158 -3.99 -4.57 5.77
C CYS A 158 -5.27 -5.31 5.36
N THR A 159 -6.38 -4.58 5.18
CA THR A 159 -7.64 -5.14 4.70
C THR A 159 -7.49 -5.82 3.33
N THR A 160 -6.73 -5.20 2.41
CA THR A 160 -6.47 -5.77 1.08
C THR A 160 -5.67 -7.08 1.18
N THR A 161 -4.58 -7.10 1.96
CA THR A 161 -3.78 -8.31 2.18
C THR A 161 -4.57 -9.42 2.89
N TYR A 162 -5.45 -9.06 3.82
CA TYR A 162 -6.35 -9.99 4.49
C TYR A 162 -7.30 -10.67 3.50
N PHE A 163 -8.03 -9.90 2.69
CA PHE A 163 -8.95 -10.47 1.69
C PHE A 163 -8.19 -11.31 0.66
N ARG A 164 -7.00 -10.86 0.26
CA ARG A 164 -6.12 -11.62 -0.63
C ARG A 164 -5.78 -13.00 -0.05
N ASN A 165 -5.39 -13.06 1.22
CA ASN A 165 -5.03 -14.31 1.89
C ASN A 165 -6.25 -15.24 2.08
N CYS A 166 -7.45 -14.67 2.28
CA CYS A 166 -8.69 -15.45 2.33
C CYS A 166 -9.04 -16.09 0.98
N VAL A 167 -8.94 -15.35 -0.13
CA VAL A 167 -9.25 -15.88 -1.47
C VAL A 167 -8.23 -16.93 -1.91
N THR A 168 -6.98 -16.78 -1.51
CA THR A 168 -5.89 -17.68 -1.93
C THR A 168 -5.86 -18.99 -1.10
N ASN A 169 -6.82 -19.20 -0.18
CA ASN A 169 -6.94 -20.40 0.69
C ASN A 169 -5.61 -20.78 1.40
N GLY A 170 -4.80 -19.79 1.76
CA GLY A 170 -3.47 -19.96 2.35
C GLY A 170 -2.73 -18.62 2.44
N ALA A 171 -1.63 -18.56 3.18
CA ALA A 171 -0.77 -17.38 3.16
C ALA A 171 -0.15 -17.23 1.75
N ALA A 172 -0.17 -16.02 1.18
CA ALA A 172 0.43 -15.80 -0.14
C ALA A 172 1.92 -16.17 -0.16
N SER A 173 2.60 -16.06 0.99
CA SER A 173 3.97 -16.51 1.24
C SER A 173 4.14 -18.02 1.02
N ASP A 174 3.18 -18.84 1.45
CA ASP A 174 3.21 -20.29 1.24
C ASP A 174 3.06 -20.65 -0.24
N LEU A 175 2.19 -19.92 -0.96
CA LEU A 175 2.01 -20.11 -2.39
C LEU A 175 3.29 -19.76 -3.17
N MET A 176 3.89 -18.60 -2.88
CA MET A 176 5.14 -18.16 -3.51
C MET A 176 6.29 -19.12 -3.22
N ARG A 177 6.35 -19.67 -2.01
CA ARG A 177 7.35 -20.67 -1.62
C ARG A 177 7.14 -22.00 -2.35
N SER A 178 5.88 -22.38 -2.60
CA SER A 178 5.57 -23.55 -3.42
C SER A 178 5.97 -23.35 -4.89
N ASP A 179 5.73 -22.15 -5.45
CA ASP A 179 6.09 -21.79 -6.82
C ASP A 179 7.61 -21.74 -7.01
N GLU A 180 8.34 -21.18 -6.04
CA GLU A 180 9.80 -21.16 -6.03
C GLU A 180 10.37 -22.58 -5.96
N ALA A 181 9.81 -23.44 -5.09
CA ALA A 181 10.21 -24.83 -5.00
C ALA A 181 9.97 -25.59 -6.32
N ASN A 182 8.81 -25.36 -6.96
CA ASN A 182 8.46 -25.94 -8.25
C ASN A 182 9.39 -25.46 -9.36
N PHE A 183 9.71 -24.16 -9.39
CA PHE A 183 10.67 -23.59 -10.33
C PHE A 183 12.06 -24.20 -10.16
N LEU A 184 12.57 -24.26 -8.92
CA LEU A 184 13.88 -24.84 -8.61
C LEU A 184 13.95 -26.32 -8.98
N ALA A 185 12.88 -27.08 -8.73
CA ALA A 185 12.79 -28.48 -9.13
C ALA A 185 12.82 -28.62 -10.67
N GLY A 186 12.08 -27.77 -11.38
CA GLY A 186 12.11 -27.71 -12.84
C GLY A 186 13.47 -27.32 -13.41
N TRP A 187 14.18 -26.40 -12.76
CA TRP A 187 15.53 -25.99 -13.14
C TRP A 187 16.55 -27.11 -12.96
N ARG A 188 16.51 -27.82 -11.81
CA ARG A 188 17.40 -28.95 -11.55
C ARG A 188 17.25 -30.09 -12.56
N LYS A 189 16.05 -30.32 -13.09
CA LYS A 189 15.78 -31.33 -14.13
C LYS A 189 16.32 -30.97 -15.51
N ARG A 190 16.81 -29.75 -15.73
CA ARG A 190 17.44 -29.32 -17.00
C ARG A 190 18.96 -29.54 -17.03
N LYS A 191 19.55 -29.97 -15.92
CA LYS A 191 20.92 -30.48 -15.85
C LYS A 191 20.91 -31.99 -15.94
#